data_AF-A0A3D2VFJ8-F1
#
_entry.id   AF-A0A3D2VFJ8-F1
#
_cell.length_a   1.000
_cell.length_b   1.000
_cell.length_c   1.000
_cell.angle_alpha   90.00
_cell.angle_beta   90.00
_cell.angle_gamma   90.00
#
_symmetry.space_group_name_H-M   'P 1'
#
loop_
_entity.id
_entity.type
_entity.pdbx_description
1 polymer ?
#
loop_
_entity_poly.entity_id
_entity_poly.type
_entity_poly.pdbx_seq_one_letter_code
_entity_poly.pdbx_strand_id
1 'polypeptide(L)' 'MLRWALIFLLTAVFSAGIAAADKGAPLLSPVPAEHASPPELALSNLIGEQRTLYDFAGRVLLVNFWATW' A
#
# COMPACT_ATOMS: atom_id res chain seq x y z
N MET A 1 -30.13 -6.03 36.13
CA MET A 1 -28.71 -5.66 36.36
C MET A 1 -27.75 -6.37 35.41
N LEU A 2 -27.91 -7.69 35.15
CA LEU A 2 -27.04 -8.47 34.23
C LEU A 2 -26.99 -7.95 32.78
N ARG A 3 -28.11 -7.42 32.25
CA ARG A 3 -28.19 -6.88 30.87
C ARG A 3 -27.31 -5.65 30.65
N TRP A 4 -27.17 -4.81 31.67
CA TRP A 4 -26.34 -3.60 31.61
C TRP A 4 -24.86 -3.95 31.70
N ALA A 5 -24.50 -4.89 32.58
CA ALA A 5 -23.14 -5.42 32.67
C ALA A 5 -22.67 -6.06 31.35
N LEU A 6 -23.54 -6.76 30.64
CA LEU A 6 -23.22 -7.36 29.34
C LEU A 6 -22.98 -6.30 28.25
N ILE A 7 -23.76 -5.21 28.25
CA ILE A 7 -23.58 -4.08 27.32
C ILE A 7 -22.25 -3.38 27.58
N PHE A 8 -21.91 -3.11 28.84
CA PHE A 8 -20.63 -2.53 29.22
C PHE A 8 -19.43 -3.44 28.90
N LEU A 9 -19.59 -4.76 29.01
CA LEU A 9 -18.54 -5.71 28.65
C LEU A 9 -18.32 -5.75 27.12
N LEU A 10 -19.40 -5.75 26.34
CA LEU A 10 -19.34 -5.75 24.87
C LEU A 10 -18.71 -4.46 24.32
N THR A 11 -18.99 -3.29 24.89
CA THR A 11 -18.37 -2.02 24.48
C THR A 11 -16.89 -1.95 24.83
N ALA A 12 -16.48 -2.51 25.97
CA ALA A 12 -15.07 -2.56 26.38
C ALA A 12 -14.24 -3.47 25.45
N VAL A 13 -14.77 -4.64 25.07
CA VAL A 13 -14.10 -5.58 24.16
C VAL A 13 -13.98 -4.99 22.75
N PHE A 14 -14.98 -4.24 22.28
CA PHE A 14 -14.92 -3.58 20.97
C PHE A 14 -13.86 -2.47 20.90
N SER A 15 -13.60 -1.78 22.02
CA SER A 15 -12.60 -0.70 22.08
C SER A 15 -11.16 -1.23 22.15
N ALA A 16 -10.94 -2.39 22.77
CA ALA A 16 -9.60 -3.00 22.87
C ALA A 16 -9.08 -3.55 21.53
N GLY A 17 -9.96 -3.87 20.58
CA GLY A 17 -9.57 -4.38 19.25
C GLY A 17 -8.97 -3.33 18.31
N ILE A 18 -9.27 -2.04 18.50
CA ILE A 18 -8.79 -0.95 17.63
C ILE A 18 -7.33 -0.55 17.98
N ALA A 19 -6.93 -0.69 19.25
CA ALA A 19 -5.62 -0.23 19.73
C ALA A 19 -4.45 -1.18 19.38
N ALA A 20 -4.72 -2.38 18.86
CA ALA A 20 -3.69 -3.41 18.63
C ALA A 20 -3.17 -3.51 17.19
N ALA A 21 -3.59 -2.61 16.29
CA ALA A 21 -3.32 -2.71 14.85
C ALA A 21 -2.12 -1.89 14.35
N ASP A 22 -1.42 -1.13 15.21
CA ASP A 22 -0.25 -0.35 14.77
C ASP A 22 1.05 -1.03 15.20
N LYS A 23 1.40 -2.13 14.54
CA LYS A 23 2.74 -2.72 14.61
C LYS A 23 3.68 -2.05 13.61
N GLY A 24 3.84 -0.72 13.74
CA GLY A 24 4.96 0.07 13.21
C GLY A 24 5.56 -0.44 11.90
N ALA A 25 4.73 -0.67 10.88
CA ALA A 25 5.26 -0.88 9.54
C ALA A 25 6.01 0.40 9.16
N PRO A 26 7.22 0.31 8.56
CA PRO A 26 7.92 1.50 8.12
C PRO A 26 6.99 2.34 7.25
N LEU A 27 6.70 3.56 7.70
CA LEU A 27 5.93 4.50 6.90
C LEU A 27 6.71 4.74 5.60
N LEU A 28 6.02 4.61 4.47
CA LEU A 28 6.59 4.95 3.18
C LEU A 28 6.99 6.43 3.22
N SER A 29 8.28 6.69 3.09
CA SER A 29 8.78 8.06 3.00
C SER A 29 8.51 8.57 1.58
N PRO A 30 7.91 9.76 1.43
CA PRO A 30 7.73 10.37 0.12
C PRO A 30 9.06 10.45 -0.62
N VAL A 31 9.02 10.20 -1.94
CA VAL A 31 10.17 10.41 -2.81
C VAL A 31 10.53 11.91 -2.81
N PRO A 32 11.83 12.29 -2.72
CA PRO A 32 12.26 13.68 -2.82
C PRO A 32 11.74 14.36 -4.09
N ALA A 33 11.45 15.66 -4.02
CA ALA A 33 10.78 16.38 -5.11
C ALA A 33 11.60 16.42 -6.41
N GLU A 34 12.92 16.38 -6.31
CA GLU A 34 13.83 16.27 -7.45
C GLU A 34 13.67 14.96 -8.25
N HIS A 35 13.05 13.94 -7.65
CA HIS A 35 12.74 12.64 -8.27
C HIS A 35 11.23 12.43 -8.44
N ALA A 36 10.43 13.51 -8.43
CA ALA A 36 8.98 13.42 -8.56
C ALA A 36 8.53 12.84 -9.90
N SER A 37 9.34 13.00 -10.96
CA SER A 37 9.12 12.34 -12.24
C SER A 37 9.89 11.04 -12.32
N PRO A 38 9.24 9.92 -12.70
CA PRO A 38 9.95 8.67 -12.92
C PRO A 38 10.90 8.81 -14.10
N PRO A 39 12.02 8.05 -14.12
CA PRO A 39 12.91 8.00 -15.27
C PRO A 39 12.20 7.45 -16.49
N GLU A 40 12.69 7.79 -17.68
CA GLU A 40 12.17 7.20 -18.91
C GLU A 40 12.51 5.71 -18.95
N LEU A 41 11.47 4.88 -19.10
CA LEU A 41 11.62 3.43 -19.23
C LEU A 41 10.65 2.96 -20.29
N ALA A 42 11.20 2.42 -21.37
CA ALA A 42 10.47 1.88 -22.50
C ALA A 42 10.90 0.42 -22.71
N LEU A 43 9.97 -0.52 -22.54
CA LEU A 43 10.23 -1.96 -22.59
C LEU A 43 9.18 -2.67 -23.44
N SER A 44 9.59 -3.76 -24.07
CA SER A 44 8.67 -4.63 -24.80
C SER A 44 7.98 -5.59 -23.84
N ASN A 45 6.66 -5.71 -23.94
CA ASN A 45 5.92 -6.69 -23.15
C ASN A 45 6.06 -8.11 -23.73
N LEU A 46 5.44 -9.10 -23.08
CA LEU A 46 5.50 -10.51 -23.49
C LEU A 46 4.90 -10.80 -24.88
N ILE A 47 4.12 -9.87 -25.42
CA ILE A 47 3.48 -9.98 -26.74
C ILE A 47 4.26 -9.16 -27.79
N GLY A 48 5.34 -8.47 -27.39
CA GLY A 48 6.21 -7.68 -28.27
C GLY A 48 5.74 -6.24 -28.49
N GLU A 49 4.73 -5.76 -27.77
CA GLU A 49 4.31 -4.36 -27.85
C GLU A 49 5.24 -3.48 -27.02
N GLN A 50 5.58 -2.29 -27.54
CA GLN A 50 6.26 -1.28 -26.74
C GLN A 50 5.35 -0.69 -25.68
N ARG A 51 5.86 -0.63 -24.45
CA ARG A 51 5.21 0.00 -23.30
C ARG A 51 6.16 0.99 -22.64
N THR A 52 5.61 2.11 -22.20
CA THR A 52 6.32 3.14 -21.44
C THR A 52 5.70 3.33 -20.05
N LEU A 53 6.43 3.93 -19.11
CA LEU A 53 5.82 4.31 -17.82
C LEU A 53 4.71 5.36 -17.97
N TYR A 54 4.77 6.20 -19.00
CA TYR A 54 3.76 7.22 -19.27
C TYR A 54 2.39 6.62 -19.63
N ASP A 55 2.37 5.42 -20.23
CA ASP A 55 1.13 4.68 -20.52
C ASP A 55 0.33 4.38 -19.24
N PHE A 56 0.96 4.46 -18.06
CA PHE A 56 0.36 4.21 -16.75
C PHE A 56 0.17 5.48 -15.91
N ALA A 57 0.33 6.67 -16.50
CA ALA A 57 0.15 7.93 -15.80
C ALA A 57 -1.22 8.03 -15.10
N GLY A 58 -1.24 8.66 -13.92
CA GLY A 58 -2.44 8.79 -13.08
C GLY A 58 -2.82 7.53 -12.30
N ARG A 59 -2.02 6.46 -12.38
CA ARG A 59 -2.18 5.24 -11.57
C ARG A 59 -0.99 5.03 -10.64
N VAL A 60 -1.22 4.33 -9.54
CA VAL A 60 -0.15 3.82 -8.68
C VAL A 60 0.41 2.55 -9.34
N LEU A 61 1.71 2.56 -9.64
CA LEU A 61 2.40 1.47 -10.32
C LEU A 61 3.56 0.95 -9.46
N LEU A 62 3.64 -0.37 -9.28
CA LEU A 62 4.79 -1.04 -8.67
C LEU A 62 5.68 -1.60 -9.78
N VAL A 63 6.91 -1.10 -9.88
CA VAL A 63 7.91 -1.59 -10.84
C VAL A 63 8.85 -2.53 -10.10
N ASN A 64 8.99 -3.76 -10.59
CA ASN A 64 9.83 -4.79 -10.01
C ASN A 64 10.86 -5.29 -11.04
N PHE A 65 12.14 -5.23 -10.70
CA PHE A 65 13.24 -5.75 -11.51
C PHE A 65 13.66 -7.12 -10.96
N TRP A 66 13.58 -8.16 -11.77
CA TRP A 66 13.86 -9.54 -11.36
C TRP A 66 14.45 -10.36 -12.50
N ALA A 67 14.96 -11.54 -12.17
CA ALA A 67 15.50 -12.50 -13.13
C ALA A 67 15.30 -13.94 -12.63
N THR A 68 15.36 -14.91 -13.55
CA THR A 68 15.02 -16.32 -13.30
C THR A 68 16.19 -17.21 -12.84
N TRP A 69 17.41 -16.69 -12.87
CA TRP A 69 18.63 -17.45 -12.56
C TRP A 69 18.68 -17.91 -11.10
#